data_AF-A0A831XPA5-F1
#
_entry.id   AF-A0A831XPA5-F1
#
_cell.length_a   1.000
_cell.length_b   1.000
_cell.length_c   1.000
_cell.angle_alpha   90.00
_cell.angle_beta   90.00
_cell.angle_gamma   90.00
#
_symmetry.space_group_name_H-M   'P 1'
#
loop_
_entity.id
_entity.type
_entity.pdbx_description
1 polymer ?
#
loop_
_entity_poly.entity_id
_entity_poly.type
_entity_poly.pdbx_seq_one_letter_code
_entity_poly.pdbx_strand_id
1 'polypeptide(L)'
;MNPKGRALEESPETFFARFQEHALKVHLFPEPWGSPLLEVLVAGQVVYAFDRGAPPAPAGRVRALLHGVVRKAGPLRRDPFLEREGAAYRLGGRTRPLGEGFYLLEGPIRLLLHAETPLPEGAEVLLWPPLMLFRE
;
A
#
# COMPACT_ATOMS: atom_id res chain seq x y z
N MET A 1 33.70 3.10 -1.73
CA MET A 1 33.24 2.97 -0.33
C MET A 1 31.73 2.90 -0.33
N ASN A 2 31.18 1.74 -0.01
CA ASN A 2 29.75 1.47 -0.01
C ASN A 2 29.12 2.16 1.21
N PRO A 3 28.26 3.19 1.08
CA PRO A 3 27.61 3.77 2.24
C PRO A 3 26.54 2.78 2.71
N LYS A 4 26.91 1.93 3.67
CA LYS A 4 26.03 1.13 4.54
C LYS A 4 24.69 0.77 3.88
N GLY A 5 24.73 -0.14 2.92
CA GLY A 5 23.58 -0.97 2.59
C GLY A 5 23.24 -1.79 3.82
N ARG A 6 22.46 -1.21 4.75
CA ARG A 6 21.75 -1.98 5.75
C ARG A 6 20.73 -2.76 4.94
N ALA A 7 21.07 -3.98 4.57
CA ALA A 7 20.08 -4.97 4.16
C ALA A 7 19.14 -5.12 5.36
N LEU A 8 18.06 -4.34 5.38
CA LEU A 8 16.89 -4.68 6.16
C LEU A 8 16.26 -5.83 5.39
N GLU A 9 16.70 -7.05 5.65
CA GLU A 9 15.86 -8.22 5.38
C GLU A 9 14.68 -8.14 6.35
N GLU A 10 13.78 -7.19 6.12
CA GLU A 10 12.54 -7.04 6.86
C GLU A 10 11.58 -8.10 6.31
N SER A 11 11.27 -9.10 7.14
CA SER A 11 10.28 -10.10 6.78
C SER A 11 8.91 -9.44 6.63
N PRO A 12 8.00 -9.99 5.81
CA PRO A 12 6.63 -9.47 5.69
C PRO A 12 5.92 -9.32 7.05
N GLU A 13 6.18 -10.23 7.98
CA GLU A 13 5.63 -10.23 9.34
C GLU A 13 6.18 -9.06 10.16
N THR A 14 7.48 -8.78 10.05
CA THR A 14 8.12 -7.65 10.74
C THR A 14 7.61 -6.33 10.19
N PHE A 15 7.48 -6.22 8.86
CA PHE A 15 6.91 -5.04 8.20
C PHE A 15 5.45 -4.81 8.62
N PHE A 16 4.63 -5.87 8.63
CA PHE A 16 3.25 -5.78 9.08
C PHE A 16 3.18 -5.36 10.55
N ALA A 17 3.96 -5.99 11.43
CA ALA A 17 3.98 -5.68 12.86
C ALA A 17 4.35 -4.21 13.13
N ARG A 18 5.27 -3.65 12.34
CA ARG A 18 5.69 -2.26 12.43
C ARG A 18 4.57 -1.26 12.10
N PHE A 19 3.74 -1.57 11.10
CA PHE A 19 2.71 -0.65 10.60
C PHE A 19 1.27 -1.12 10.86
N GLN A 20 1.08 -2.13 11.72
CA GLN A 20 -0.21 -2.76 11.98
C GLN A 20 -1.28 -1.79 12.52
N GLU A 21 -0.88 -0.68 13.13
CA GLU A 21 -1.80 0.37 13.59
C GLU A 21 -2.52 1.07 12.42
N HIS A 22 -1.96 1.01 11.21
CA HIS A 22 -2.53 1.57 9.99
C HIS A 22 -3.29 0.54 9.16
N ALA A 23 -3.32 -0.73 9.59
CA ALA A 23 -4.04 -1.79 8.89
C ALA A 23 -5.55 -1.53 8.86
N LEU A 24 -6.15 -1.88 7.73
CA LEU A 24 -7.56 -1.68 7.40
C LEU A 24 -8.34 -2.98 7.56
N LYS A 25 -9.63 -2.85 7.86
CA LYS A 25 -10.57 -3.96 7.67
C LYS A 25 -10.90 -4.04 6.17
N VAL A 26 -10.52 -5.14 5.54
CA VAL A 26 -10.75 -5.39 4.11
C VAL A 26 -11.49 -6.71 3.93
N HIS A 27 -12.10 -6.93 2.77
CA HIS A 27 -12.60 -8.23 2.35
C HIS A 27 -11.71 -8.76 1.22
N LEU A 28 -11.17 -9.97 1.37
CA LEU A 28 -10.38 -10.64 0.36
C LEU A 28 -11.24 -11.62 -0.43
N PHE A 29 -11.11 -11.58 -1.75
CA PHE A 29 -11.66 -12.58 -2.66
C PHE A 29 -10.50 -13.41 -3.24
N PRO A 30 -10.05 -14.46 -2.54
CA PRO A 30 -8.92 -15.27 -2.97
C PRO A 30 -9.35 -16.27 -4.05
N GLU A 31 -9.35 -15.85 -5.30
CA GLU A 31 -9.52 -16.75 -6.45
C GLU A 31 -8.55 -16.35 -7.58
N PRO A 32 -7.84 -17.30 -8.23
CA PRO A 32 -7.77 -18.74 -7.97
C PRO A 32 -6.77 -19.11 -6.86
N TRP A 33 -6.90 -20.33 -6.30
CA TRP A 33 -6.03 -20.87 -5.26
C TRP A 33 -4.55 -20.75 -5.63
N GLY A 34 -3.73 -20.19 -4.73
CA GLY A 34 -2.30 -19.97 -4.95
C GLY A 34 -1.94 -18.72 -5.76
N SER A 35 -2.91 -17.93 -6.25
CA SER A 35 -2.62 -16.62 -6.84
C SER A 35 -2.07 -15.68 -5.76
N PRO A 36 -0.89 -15.07 -5.96
CA PRO A 36 -0.42 -14.02 -5.07
C PRO A 36 -1.13 -12.70 -5.33
N LEU A 37 -1.85 -12.54 -6.46
CA LEU A 37 -2.66 -11.37 -6.73
C LEU A 37 -4.06 -11.59 -6.18
N LEU A 38 -4.48 -10.75 -5.24
CA LEU A 38 -5.79 -10.79 -4.60
C LEU A 38 -6.65 -9.63 -5.05
N GLU A 39 -7.95 -9.89 -5.21
CA GLU A 39 -8.96 -8.84 -5.26
C GLU A 39 -9.37 -8.46 -3.83
N VAL A 40 -9.29 -7.17 -3.53
CA VAL A 40 -9.44 -6.60 -2.18
C VAL A 40 -10.51 -5.52 -2.20
N LEU A 41 -11.60 -5.72 -1.46
CA LEU A 41 -12.60 -4.69 -1.21
C LEU A 41 -12.26 -3.92 0.06
N VAL A 42 -12.04 -2.62 -0.08
CA VAL A 42 -11.66 -1.70 1.00
C VAL A 42 -12.39 -0.37 0.82
N ALA A 43 -13.11 0.08 1.85
CA ALA A 43 -13.87 1.33 1.81
C ALA A 43 -14.80 1.49 0.56
N GLY A 44 -15.39 0.38 0.09
CA GLY A 44 -16.24 0.36 -1.10
C GLY A 44 -15.49 0.40 -2.44
N GLN A 45 -14.15 0.39 -2.42
CA GLN A 45 -13.28 0.34 -3.59
C GLN A 45 -12.70 -1.05 -3.76
N VAL A 46 -12.60 -1.52 -5.00
CA VAL A 46 -11.92 -2.78 -5.35
C VAL A 46 -10.50 -2.45 -5.82
N VAL A 47 -9.50 -3.04 -5.18
CA VAL A 47 -8.09 -2.97 -5.60
C VAL A 47 -7.51 -4.36 -5.74
N TYR A 48 -6.63 -4.51 -6.71
CA TYR A 48 -5.77 -5.67 -6.89
C TYR A 48 -4.43 -5.43 -6.20
N ALA A 49 -4.09 -6.31 -5.26
CA ALA A 49 -2.86 -6.22 -4.47
C ALA A 49 -2.15 -7.57 -4.39
N PHE A 50 -0.82 -7.53 -4.35
CA PHE A 50 0.04 -8.70 -4.24
C PHE A 50 0.20 -9.08 -2.77
N ASP A 51 -0.30 -10.25 -2.39
CA ASP A 51 -0.24 -10.81 -1.04
C ASP A 51 1.20 -11.13 -0.65
N ARG A 52 1.59 -10.66 0.53
CA ARG A 52 2.87 -10.92 1.17
C ARG A 52 2.73 -11.80 2.42
N GLY A 53 1.52 -12.23 2.77
CA GLY A 53 1.27 -13.15 3.88
C GLY A 53 1.48 -14.62 3.49
N ALA A 54 1.38 -15.49 4.50
CA ALA A 54 1.54 -16.93 4.31
C ALA A 54 0.39 -17.53 3.47
N PRO A 55 0.66 -18.28 2.38
CA PRO A 55 -0.40 -18.90 1.59
C PRO A 55 -1.05 -20.08 2.34
N PRO A 56 -2.33 -20.41 2.04
CA PRO A 56 -3.22 -19.68 1.13
C PRO A 56 -3.74 -18.38 1.74
N ALA A 57 -4.12 -17.42 0.88
CA ALA A 57 -4.83 -16.23 1.32
C ALA A 57 -6.21 -16.63 1.90
N PRO A 58 -6.60 -16.08 3.07
CA PRO A 58 -7.93 -16.32 3.62
C PRO A 58 -9.01 -15.65 2.77
N ALA A 59 -10.21 -16.23 2.76
CA ALA A 59 -11.39 -15.63 2.16
C ALA A 59 -12.17 -14.81 3.19
N GLY A 60 -12.67 -13.65 2.80
CA GLY A 60 -13.52 -12.82 3.64
C GLY A 60 -12.80 -11.72 4.39
N ARG A 61 -13.34 -11.33 5.54
CA ARG A 61 -12.91 -10.13 6.27
C ARG A 61 -11.61 -10.37 7.05
N VAL A 62 -10.60 -9.56 6.80
CA VAL A 62 -9.32 -9.58 7.52
C VAL A 62 -8.83 -8.17 7.84
N ARG A 63 -7.83 -8.08 8.72
CA ARG A 63 -7.02 -6.87 8.88
C ARG A 63 -5.83 -6.97 7.93
N ALA A 64 -5.68 -5.99 7.05
CA ALA A 64 -4.59 -5.95 6.10
C ALA A 64 -4.05 -4.52 5.93
N LEU A 65 -2.74 -4.43 5.70
CA LEU A 65 -2.04 -3.21 5.37
C LEU A 65 -1.83 -3.18 3.85
N LEU A 66 -2.30 -2.12 3.21
CA LEU A 66 -1.98 -1.84 1.81
C LEU A 66 -0.73 -0.96 1.77
N HIS A 67 0.23 -1.33 0.93
CA HIS A 67 1.50 -0.63 0.80
C HIS A 67 1.88 -0.37 -0.66
N GLY A 68 2.22 0.88 -0.99
CA GLY A 68 2.67 1.30 -2.31
C GLY A 68 4.03 2.00 -2.28
N VAL A 69 4.81 1.83 -3.34
CA VAL A 69 6.07 2.58 -3.53
C VAL A 69 5.80 3.71 -4.53
N VAL A 70 6.11 4.94 -4.14
CA VAL A 70 5.87 6.13 -4.98
C VAL A 70 6.85 6.15 -6.15
N ARG A 71 6.29 6.20 -7.37
CA ARG A 71 7.03 6.40 -8.63
C ARG A 71 7.12 7.87 -9.02
N LYS A 72 6.01 8.59 -8.87
CA LYS A 72 5.92 10.05 -9.11
C LYS A 72 4.98 10.66 -8.08
N ALA A 73 5.27 11.88 -7.66
CA ALA A 73 4.40 12.65 -6.78
C ALA A 73 4.30 14.10 -7.25
N GLY A 74 3.18 14.74 -6.92
CA GLY A 74 2.95 16.15 -7.13
C GLY A 74 1.90 16.68 -6.15
N PRO A 75 1.65 18.00 -6.13
CA PRO A 75 0.59 18.57 -5.31
C PRO A 75 -0.79 18.07 -5.77
N LEU A 76 -1.68 17.80 -4.82
CA LEU A 76 -3.06 17.43 -5.10
C LEU A 76 -3.81 18.64 -5.69
N ARG A 77 -4.45 18.45 -6.86
CA ARG A 77 -5.14 19.54 -7.60
C ARG A 77 -6.66 19.38 -7.71
N ARG A 78 -7.20 18.30 -7.17
CA ARG A 78 -8.63 17.93 -7.20
C ARG A 78 -9.00 17.18 -5.94
N ASP A 79 -10.27 16.80 -5.82
CA ASP A 79 -10.72 15.97 -4.72
C ASP A 79 -9.96 14.63 -4.65
N PRO A 80 -9.78 14.05 -3.44
CA PRO A 80 -9.12 12.76 -3.28
C PRO A 80 -9.71 11.69 -4.20
N PHE A 81 -8.84 10.91 -4.83
CA PHE A 81 -9.24 9.96 -5.88
C PHE A 81 -8.37 8.69 -5.84
N LEU A 82 -8.86 7.66 -6.52
CA LEU A 82 -8.17 6.39 -6.75
C LEU A 82 -8.50 5.94 -8.17
N GLU A 83 -7.46 5.80 -9.00
CA GLU A 83 -7.57 5.39 -10.39
C GLU A 83 -6.56 4.29 -10.68
N ARG A 84 -6.95 3.27 -11.45
CA ARG A 84 -6.06 2.22 -11.92
C ARG A 84 -5.52 2.55 -13.29
N GLU A 85 -4.19 2.64 -13.42
CA GLU A 85 -3.47 2.84 -14.69
C GLU A 85 -2.74 1.55 -15.08
N GLY A 86 -3.45 0.65 -15.77
CA GLY A 86 -2.92 -0.68 -16.08
C GLY A 86 -2.68 -1.48 -14.80
N ALA A 87 -1.42 -1.77 -14.49
CA ALA A 87 -1.01 -2.45 -13.25
C ALA A 87 -0.73 -1.50 -12.08
N ALA A 88 -0.60 -0.19 -12.35
CA ALA A 88 -0.30 0.83 -11.35
C ALA A 88 -1.57 1.48 -10.80
N TYR A 89 -1.45 2.16 -9.67
CA TYR A 89 -2.48 3.04 -9.14
C TYR A 89 -1.99 4.47 -9.09
N ARG A 90 -2.88 5.40 -9.43
CA ARG A 90 -2.76 6.81 -9.14
C ARG A 90 -3.77 7.17 -8.07
N LEU A 91 -3.32 7.85 -7.02
CA LEU A 91 -4.17 8.21 -5.89
C LEU A 91 -3.88 9.65 -5.46
N GLY A 92 -4.93 10.35 -5.06
CA GLY A 92 -4.85 11.66 -4.45
C GLY A 92 -5.38 11.64 -3.02
N GLY A 93 -4.69 12.30 -2.09
CA GLY A 93 -5.12 12.38 -0.70
C GLY A 93 -4.23 13.26 0.16
N ARG A 94 -4.54 13.31 1.46
CA ARG A 94 -3.69 13.97 2.45
C ARG A 94 -2.58 13.02 2.87
N THR A 95 -1.35 13.50 2.99
CA THR A 95 -0.22 12.70 3.45
C THR A 95 0.23 13.14 4.84
N ARG A 96 0.63 12.16 5.65
CA ARG A 96 1.25 12.37 6.96
C ARG A 96 2.56 11.59 7.02
N PRO A 97 3.71 12.21 7.33
CA PRO A 97 4.97 11.49 7.46
C PRO A 97 4.95 10.56 8.68
N LEU A 98 5.51 9.37 8.53
CA LEU A 98 5.72 8.37 9.58
C LEU A 98 7.20 8.18 9.93
N GLY A 99 8.11 8.80 9.17
CA GLY A 99 9.56 8.66 9.32
C GLY A 99 10.16 7.65 8.34
N GLU A 100 11.49 7.69 8.15
CA GLU A 100 12.24 6.76 7.28
C GLU A 100 11.70 6.63 5.84
N GLY A 101 11.17 7.72 5.27
CA GLY A 101 10.59 7.69 3.92
C GLY A 101 9.17 7.12 3.84
N PHE A 102 8.58 6.73 4.98
CA PHE A 102 7.20 6.26 5.05
C PHE A 102 6.20 7.40 5.28
N TYR A 103 5.06 7.30 4.61
CA TYR A 103 3.94 8.23 4.71
C TYR A 103 2.63 7.46 4.81
N LEU A 104 1.67 7.99 5.55
CA LEU A 104 0.29 7.58 5.46
C LEU A 104 -0.43 8.49 4.47
N LEU A 105 -1.02 7.95 3.41
CA LEU A 105 -1.94 8.67 2.54
C LEU A 105 -3.39 8.37 2.94
N GLU A 106 -4.16 9.43 3.18
CA GLU A 106 -5.60 9.41 3.45
C GLU A 106 -6.34 9.97 2.23
N GLY A 107 -6.88 9.08 1.40
CA GLY A 107 -7.75 9.40 0.26
C GLY A 107 -9.02 8.52 0.30
N PRO A 108 -9.57 8.11 -0.87
CA PRO A 108 -10.68 7.15 -0.91
C PRO A 108 -10.38 5.83 -0.19
N ILE A 109 -9.11 5.44 -0.16
CA ILE A 109 -8.56 4.40 0.69
C ILE A 109 -7.36 4.96 1.45
N ARG A 110 -7.09 4.39 2.63
CA ARG A 110 -5.83 4.66 3.34
C ARG A 110 -4.74 3.77 2.76
N LEU A 111 -3.53 4.32 2.59
CA LEU A 111 -2.42 3.60 2.01
C LEU A 111 -1.11 3.95 2.70
N LEU A 112 -0.30 2.95 3.06
CA LEU A 112 1.07 3.17 3.48
C LEU A 112 1.96 3.37 2.26
N LEU A 113 2.65 4.49 2.18
CA LEU A 113 3.54 4.83 1.09
C LEU A 113 4.99 4.77 1.54
N HIS A 114 5.87 4.34 0.64
CA HIS A 114 7.30 4.65 0.70
C HIS A 114 7.65 5.61 -0.43
N ALA A 115 8.32 6.72 -0.12
CA ALA A 115 8.73 7.73 -1.08
C ALA A 115 10.18 8.18 -0.80
N GLU A 116 11.01 8.23 -1.85
CA GLU A 116 12.39 8.70 -1.75
C GLU A 116 12.49 10.22 -1.57
N THR A 117 11.49 10.95 -2.08
CA THR A 117 11.38 12.41 -1.96
C THR A 117 10.24 12.79 -1.03
N PRO A 118 10.38 13.86 -0.22
CA PRO A 118 9.30 14.34 0.63
C PRO A 118 7.99 14.59 -0.13
N LEU A 119 6.88 14.13 0.44
CA LEU A 119 5.55 14.35 -0.12
C LEU A 119 4.92 15.64 0.46
N PRO A 120 4.19 16.42 -0.34
CA PRO A 120 3.40 17.54 0.16
C PRO A 120 2.21 17.05 1.01
N GLU A 121 1.67 17.90 1.89
CA GLU A 121 0.51 17.57 2.75
C GLU A 121 -0.70 17.11 1.93
N GLY A 122 -0.98 17.76 0.80
CA GLY A 122 -1.90 17.26 -0.21
C GLY A 122 -1.11 16.74 -1.40
N ALA A 123 -1.10 15.42 -1.61
CA ALA A 123 -0.33 14.79 -2.68
C ALA A 123 -1.21 13.99 -3.65
N GLU A 124 -0.88 14.09 -4.93
CA GLU A 124 -1.18 13.08 -5.94
C GLU A 124 0.05 12.21 -6.14
N VAL A 125 -0.11 10.89 -6.05
CA VAL A 125 0.97 9.92 -6.24
C VAL A 125 0.61 8.90 -7.31
N LEU A 126 1.61 8.52 -8.08
CA LEU A 126 1.58 7.38 -8.98
C LEU A 126 2.52 6.33 -8.41
N LEU A 127 2.01 5.10 -8.25
CA LEU A 127 2.78 4.02 -7.65
C LEU A 127 3.58 3.22 -8.69
N TRP A 128 4.68 2.63 -8.26
CA TRP A 128 5.23 1.44 -8.91
C TRP A 128 4.30 0.24 -8.67
N PRO A 129 3.99 -0.57 -9.70
CA PRO A 129 3.34 -1.85 -9.48
C PRO A 129 4.32 -2.87 -8.86
N PRO A 130 3.82 -3.85 -8.09
CA PRO A 130 2.43 -4.00 -7.66
C PRO A 130 2.11 -3.18 -6.40
N LEU A 131 0.82 -2.92 -6.18
CA LEU A 131 0.34 -2.60 -4.83
C LEU A 131 0.53 -3.84 -3.96
N MET A 132 1.12 -3.70 -2.78
CA MET A 132 1.36 -4.82 -1.86
C MET A 132 0.28 -4.89 -0.78
N LEU A 133 -0.05 -6.10 -0.36
CA LEU A 133 -0.91 -6.40 0.76
C LEU A 133 -0.13 -7.21 1.80
N PHE A 134 -0.09 -6.70 3.03
CA PHE A 134 0.47 -7.40 4.18
C PHE A 134 -0.66 -7.72 5.15
N ARG A 135 -0.59 -8.89 5.75
CA ARG A 135 -1.57 -9.41 6.71
C ARG A 135 -0.85 -10.31 7.71
N GLU A 136 -1.52 -10.55 8.83
CA GLU A 136 -1.13 -11.58 9.79
C GLU A 136 -1.26 -12.99 9.17
#